data_AF-A0A7V1W059-F1
#
_entry.id   AF-A0A7V1W059-F1
#
_cell.length_a   1.000
_cell.length_b   1.000
_cell.length_c   1.000
_cell.angle_alpha   90.00
_cell.angle_beta   90.00
_cell.angle_gamma   90.00
#
_symmetry.space_group_name_H-M   'P 1'
#
loop_
_entity.id
_entity.type
_entity.pdbx_description
1 polymer ?
#
loop_
_entity_poly.entity_id
_entity_poly.type
_entity_poly.pdbx_seq_one_letter_code
_entity_poly.pdbx_strand_id
1 'polypeptide(L)'
;MYQWVVFVHILAALVWVGGMWFLALVLVPALRREPPDRRAALLEAVGRRFRTVGWVAIAVLLVTGVWNVANRGFGWDVFTAGGRFGHILAGKLALIAVVLALSALHDFRIGPASTRARLQGDDPRRAESLRRLASWIGRVNALLALVVIWLAVALVRGLPWPW
;
A
#
# COMPACT_ATOMS: atom_id res chain seq x y z
N MET A 1 -20.22 -18.44 -1.62
CA MET A 1 -19.16 -18.04 -0.67
C MET A 1 -18.01 -17.30 -1.34
N TYR A 2 -17.39 -17.85 -2.40
CA TYR A 2 -16.26 -17.24 -3.12
C TYR A 2 -16.46 -15.77 -3.55
N GLN A 3 -17.60 -15.43 -4.16
CA GLN A 3 -17.88 -14.07 -4.64
C GLN A 3 -17.81 -13.01 -3.52
N TRP A 4 -18.28 -13.35 -2.31
CA TRP A 4 -18.20 -12.46 -1.15
C TRP A 4 -16.76 -12.22 -0.69
N VAL A 5 -15.92 -13.26 -0.71
CA VAL A 5 -14.49 -13.12 -0.39
C VAL A 5 -13.80 -12.19 -1.39
N VAL A 6 -14.08 -12.37 -2.69
CA VAL A 6 -13.54 -11.50 -3.74
C VAL A 6 -14.04 -10.07 -3.56
N PHE A 7 -15.33 -9.88 -3.29
CA PHE A 7 -15.92 -8.56 -3.03
C PHE A 7 -15.22 -7.84 -1.88
N VAL A 8 -15.06 -8.50 -0.73
CA VAL A 8 -14.37 -7.94 0.44
C VAL A 8 -12.89 -7.66 0.14
N HIS A 9 -12.21 -8.55 -0.60
CA HIS A 9 -10.83 -8.33 -1.04
C HIS A 9 -10.70 -7.06 -1.89
N ILE A 10 -11.60 -6.85 -2.85
CA ILE A 10 -11.62 -5.66 -3.71
C ILE A 10 -11.93 -4.40 -2.88
N LEU A 11 -12.90 -4.45 -1.97
CA LEU A 11 -13.20 -3.33 -1.08
C LEU A 11 -11.98 -2.93 -0.24
N ALA A 12 -11.28 -3.91 0.34
CA ALA A 12 -10.06 -3.64 1.10
C ALA A 12 -8.95 -3.03 0.23
N ALA A 13 -8.80 -3.51 -1.02
CA ALA A 13 -7.86 -2.93 -1.99
C ALA A 13 -8.24 -1.48 -2.35
N LEU A 14 -9.52 -1.19 -2.55
CA LEU A 14 -10.02 0.16 -2.85
C LEU A 14 -9.74 1.12 -1.69
N VAL A 15 -10.03 0.70 -0.45
CA VAL A 15 -9.77 1.53 0.74
C VAL A 15 -8.28 1.83 0.88
N TRP A 16 -7.43 0.81 0.74
CA TRP A 16 -6.00 0.96 0.95
C TRP A 16 -5.31 1.73 -0.19
N VAL A 17 -5.43 1.24 -1.42
CA VAL A 17 -4.77 1.84 -2.57
C VAL A 17 -5.44 3.16 -2.95
N GLY A 18 -6.77 3.20 -3.00
CA GLY A 18 -7.51 4.44 -3.26
C GLY A 18 -7.24 5.52 -2.21
N GLY A 19 -7.11 5.14 -0.94
CA GLY A 19 -6.71 6.06 0.12
C GLY A 19 -5.32 6.67 -0.08
N MET A 20 -4.32 5.87 -0.50
CA MET A 20 -2.98 6.41 -0.84
C MET A 20 -3.05 7.45 -1.96
N TRP A 21 -3.81 7.15 -3.02
CA TRP A 21 -3.96 8.06 -4.16
C TRP A 21 -4.76 9.31 -3.79
N PHE A 22 -5.80 9.20 -2.97
CA PHE A 22 -6.52 10.35 -2.42
C PHE A 22 -5.59 11.25 -1.62
N LEU A 23 -4.78 10.67 -0.72
CA LEU A 23 -3.80 11.45 0.05
C LEU A 23 -2.81 12.17 -0.87
N ALA A 24 -2.25 11.46 -1.85
CA ALA A 24 -1.21 11.98 -2.72
C ALA A 24 -1.70 13.04 -3.73
N LEU A 25 -2.89 12.83 -4.32
CA LEU A 25 -3.41 13.66 -5.42
C LEU A 25 -4.38 14.74 -4.96
N VAL A 26 -5.08 14.53 -3.83
CA VAL A 26 -6.13 15.44 -3.38
C VAL A 26 -5.72 16.13 -2.08
N LEU A 27 -5.54 15.38 -1.00
CA LEU A 27 -5.33 15.98 0.33
C LEU A 27 -4.01 16.77 0.42
N VAL A 28 -2.89 16.15 0.03
CA VAL A 28 -1.58 16.80 0.13
C VAL A 28 -1.50 18.07 -0.75
N PRO A 29 -1.97 18.07 -2.01
CA PRO A 29 -2.06 19.29 -2.82
C PRO A 29 -3.00 20.35 -2.26
N ALA A 30 -4.18 19.97 -1.77
CA ALA A 30 -5.16 20.90 -1.21
C ALA A 30 -4.59 21.66 0.00
N LEU A 31 -3.84 20.98 0.86
CA LEU A 31 -3.23 21.57 2.05
C LEU A 31 -1.96 22.40 1.78
N ARG A 32 -1.47 22.52 0.53
CA ARG A 32 -0.26 23.31 0.22
C ARG A 32 -0.42 24.80 0.49
N ARG A 33 -1.65 25.31 0.47
CA ARG A 33 -1.98 26.72 0.71
C ARG A 33 -2.16 27.05 2.20
N GLU A 34 -2.28 26.03 3.06
CA GLU A 34 -2.39 26.23 4.51
C GLU A 34 -1.03 26.61 5.13
N PRO A 35 -1.03 27.35 6.25
CA PRO A 35 0.18 27.64 7.00
C PRO A 35 0.98 26.36 7.32
N PRO A 36 2.33 26.40 7.30
CA PRO A 36 3.16 25.21 7.46
C PRO A 36 2.85 24.36 8.70
N ASP A 37 2.49 25.00 9.81
CA ASP A 37 2.17 24.31 11.07
C ASP A 37 0.82 23.63 11.04
N ARG A 38 -0.20 24.35 10.55
CA ARG A 38 -1.54 23.79 10.38
C ARG A 38 -1.56 22.65 9.37
N ARG A 39 -0.85 22.81 8.25
CA ARG A 39 -0.68 21.76 7.24
C ARG A 39 -0.07 20.50 7.84
N ALA A 40 1.01 20.63 8.62
CA ALA A 40 1.69 19.48 9.21
C ALA A 40 0.81 18.78 10.25
N ALA A 41 0.15 19.53 11.13
CA ALA A 41 -0.76 18.97 12.13
C ALA A 41 -1.92 18.19 11.49
N LEU A 42 -2.52 18.72 10.41
CA LEU A 42 -3.58 18.03 9.66
C LEU A 42 -3.07 16.76 8.98
N LEU A 43 -1.91 16.83 8.31
CA LEU A 43 -1.31 15.66 7.66
C LEU A 43 -0.91 14.58 8.66
N GLU A 44 -0.43 14.95 9.85
CA GLU A 44 -0.12 14.02 10.92
C GLU A 44 -1.40 13.35 11.45
N ALA A 45 -2.44 14.13 11.77
CA ALA A 45 -3.70 13.61 12.28
C ALA A 45 -4.36 12.65 11.30
N VAL A 46 -4.46 13.05 10.03
CA VAL A 46 -5.03 12.22 8.97
C VAL A 46 -4.13 11.00 8.69
N GLY A 47 -2.82 11.19 8.61
CA GLY A 47 -1.85 10.11 8.37
C GLY A 47 -1.89 9.04 9.47
N ARG A 48 -1.99 9.44 10.74
CA ARG A 48 -2.16 8.49 11.87
C ARG A 48 -3.44 7.69 11.76
N ARG A 49 -4.56 8.32 11.40
CA ARG A 49 -5.85 7.62 11.23
C ARG A 49 -5.82 6.70 10.02
N PHE A 50 -5.29 7.18 8.90
CA PHE A 50 -5.14 6.40 7.68
C PHE A 50 -4.24 5.19 7.88
N ARG A 51 -3.14 5.32 8.64
CA ARG A 51 -2.28 4.18 9.00
C ARG A 51 -3.09 3.06 9.64
N THR A 52 -3.89 3.34 10.67
CA THR A 52 -4.73 2.31 11.31
C THR A 52 -5.69 1.66 10.31
N VAL A 53 -6.40 2.46 9.51
CA VAL A 53 -7.34 1.96 8.49
C VAL A 53 -6.61 1.12 7.43
N GLY A 54 -5.44 1.57 6.98
CA GLY A 54 -4.62 0.91 5.98
C GLY A 54 -4.10 -0.44 6.45
N TRP A 55 -3.60 -0.55 7.69
CA TRP A 55 -3.15 -1.82 8.25
C TRP A 55 -4.29 -2.81 8.49
N VAL A 56 -5.49 -2.33 8.85
CA VAL A 56 -6.70 -3.17 8.88
C VAL A 56 -7.05 -3.67 7.48
N ALA A 57 -7.04 -2.80 6.47
CA ALA A 57 -7.30 -3.19 5.09
C ALA A 57 -6.26 -4.20 4.56
N ILE A 58 -4.98 -4.02 4.89
CA ILE A 58 -3.91 -4.99 4.60
C ILE A 58 -4.22 -6.35 5.24
N ALA A 59 -4.58 -6.39 6.53
CA ALA A 59 -4.90 -7.64 7.20
C ALA A 59 -6.07 -8.37 6.49
N VAL A 60 -7.13 -7.63 6.14
CA VAL A 60 -8.25 -8.16 5.35
C VAL A 60 -7.79 -8.69 3.99
N LEU A 61 -6.91 -7.95 3.28
CA LEU A 61 -6.36 -8.37 1.99
C LEU A 61 -5.57 -9.67 2.08
N LEU A 62 -4.75 -9.84 3.12
CA LEU A 62 -3.96 -11.06 3.32
C LEU A 62 -4.88 -12.26 3.59
N VAL A 63 -5.82 -12.12 4.53
CA VAL A 63 -6.77 -13.18 4.89
C VAL A 63 -7.63 -13.58 3.69
N THR A 64 -8.24 -12.61 3.02
CA THR A 64 -9.08 -12.88 1.84
C THR A 64 -8.27 -13.35 0.64
N GLY A 65 -7.00 -12.95 0.52
CA GLY A 65 -6.07 -13.42 -0.51
C GLY A 65 -5.80 -14.92 -0.39
N VAL A 66 -5.53 -15.40 0.84
CA VAL A 66 -5.37 -16.84 1.12
C VAL A 66 -6.64 -17.60 0.79
N TRP A 67 -7.80 -17.11 1.24
CA TRP A 67 -9.09 -17.74 0.92
C TRP A 67 -9.40 -17.77 -0.58
N ASN A 68 -9.00 -16.75 -1.34
CA ASN A 68 -9.21 -16.70 -2.79
C ASN A 68 -8.36 -17.74 -3.54
N VAL A 69 -7.18 -18.08 -3.02
CA VAL A 69 -6.34 -19.17 -3.56
C VAL A 69 -6.93 -20.53 -3.17
N ALA A 70 -7.31 -20.70 -1.90
CA ALA A 70 -7.93 -21.93 -1.41
C ALA A 70 -9.24 -22.27 -2.14
N ASN A 71 -10.11 -21.29 -2.39
CA ASN A 71 -11.36 -21.49 -3.15
C ASN A 71 -11.12 -21.86 -4.63
N ARG A 72 -9.89 -21.70 -5.15
CA ARG A 72 -9.50 -22.20 -6.48
C ARG A 72 -8.95 -23.63 -6.45
N GLY A 73 -9.01 -24.30 -5.30
CA GLY A 73 -8.53 -25.67 -5.12
C GLY A 73 -7.03 -25.79 -4.87
N PHE A 74 -6.34 -24.66 -4.65
CA PHE A 74 -4.90 -24.64 -4.45
C PHE A 74 -4.52 -24.41 -2.98
N GLY A 75 -3.54 -25.17 -2.49
CA GLY A 75 -2.83 -24.92 -1.24
C GLY A 75 -1.43 -24.36 -1.51
N TRP A 76 -0.42 -24.87 -0.80
CA TRP A 76 0.99 -24.51 -1.02
C TRP A 76 1.56 -25.07 -2.33
N ASP A 77 0.94 -26.12 -2.86
CA ASP A 77 1.24 -26.73 -4.15
C ASP A 77 1.02 -25.77 -5.33
N VAL A 78 0.32 -24.65 -5.13
CA VAL A 78 0.16 -23.59 -6.15
C VAL A 78 1.48 -23.12 -6.73
N PHE A 79 2.56 -23.13 -5.94
CA PHE A 79 3.87 -22.64 -6.37
C PHE A 79 4.68 -23.66 -7.17
N THR A 80 4.31 -24.95 -7.11
CA THR A 80 4.98 -26.03 -7.83
C THR A 80 4.12 -26.59 -8.96
N ALA A 81 2.82 -26.80 -8.71
CA ALA A 81 1.85 -27.39 -9.63
C ALA A 81 0.93 -26.35 -10.31
N GLY A 82 0.86 -25.12 -9.80
CA GLY A 82 -0.04 -24.09 -10.33
C GLY A 82 0.36 -23.47 -11.68
N GLY A 83 1.43 -23.95 -12.30
CA GLY A 83 1.90 -23.49 -13.61
C GLY A 83 2.00 -21.96 -13.71
N ARG A 84 1.42 -21.37 -14.75
CA ARG A 84 1.42 -19.91 -14.96
C ARG A 84 0.75 -19.13 -13.82
N PHE A 85 -0.35 -19.66 -13.28
CA PHE A 85 -1.07 -19.03 -12.17
C PHE A 85 -0.16 -18.92 -10.93
N GLY A 86 0.57 -19.99 -10.61
CA GLY A 86 1.54 -20.04 -9.52
C GLY A 86 2.66 -19.01 -9.65
N HIS A 87 3.26 -18.88 -10.84
CA HIS A 87 4.33 -17.91 -11.09
C HIS A 87 3.86 -16.46 -10.93
N ILE A 88 2.68 -16.10 -11.48
CA ILE A 88 2.12 -14.75 -11.33
C ILE A 88 1.78 -14.48 -9.86
N LEU A 89 1.21 -15.47 -9.16
CA LEU A 89 0.93 -15.37 -7.73
C LEU A 89 2.20 -15.15 -6.91
N ALA A 90 3.27 -15.89 -7.18
CA ALA A 90 4.55 -15.73 -6.52
C ALA A 90 5.11 -14.31 -6.72
N GLY A 91 5.10 -13.81 -7.96
CA GLY A 91 5.50 -12.43 -8.28
C GLY A 91 4.65 -11.39 -7.54
N LYS A 92 3.33 -11.59 -7.48
CA LYS A 92 2.41 -10.73 -6.73
C LYS A 92 2.73 -10.73 -5.24
N LEU A 93 2.98 -11.89 -4.64
CA LEU A 93 3.29 -12.01 -3.21
C LEU A 93 4.64 -11.40 -2.85
N ALA A 94 5.67 -11.60 -3.69
CA ALA A 94 6.96 -10.96 -3.52
C ALA A 94 6.83 -9.43 -3.58
N LEU A 95 6.07 -8.92 -4.54
CA LEU A 95 5.82 -7.49 -4.66
C LEU A 95 5.02 -6.94 -3.48
N ILE A 96 3.99 -7.66 -3.01
CA ILE A 96 3.26 -7.31 -1.79
C ILE A 96 4.20 -7.25 -0.58
N ALA A 97 5.13 -8.20 -0.42
CA ALA A 97 6.10 -8.17 0.67
C ALA A 97 6.97 -6.90 0.64
N VAL A 98 7.44 -6.50 -0.55
CA VAL A 98 8.18 -5.24 -0.73
C VAL A 98 7.34 -4.02 -0.36
N VAL A 99 6.10 -3.96 -0.86
CA VAL A 99 5.16 -2.86 -0.55
C VAL A 99 4.87 -2.79 0.95
N LEU A 100 4.68 -3.94 1.63
CA LEU A 100 4.45 -3.97 3.08
C LEU A 100 5.67 -3.51 3.87
N ALA A 101 6.88 -3.92 3.47
CA ALA A 101 8.12 -3.46 4.09
C ALA A 101 8.29 -1.94 3.95
N LEU A 102 8.08 -1.39 2.74
CA LEU A 102 8.11 0.05 2.49
C LEU A 102 7.04 0.80 3.26
N SER A 103 5.81 0.27 3.31
CA SER A 103 4.70 0.83 4.07
C SER A 103 5.02 0.88 5.57
N ALA A 104 5.54 -0.21 6.15
CA ALA A 104 5.93 -0.25 7.56
C ALA A 104 7.07 0.73 7.86
N LEU A 105 8.09 0.78 7.00
CA LEU A 105 9.20 1.72 7.13
C LEU A 105 8.71 3.17 7.09
N HIS A 106 7.83 3.50 6.14
CA HIS A 106 7.22 4.80 6.01
C HIS A 106 6.38 5.18 7.25
N ASP A 107 5.47 4.30 7.65
CA ASP A 107 4.42 4.58 8.63
C ASP A 107 4.91 4.61 10.08
N PHE A 108 5.91 3.80 10.41
CA PHE A 108 6.40 3.61 11.78
C PHE A 108 7.77 4.23 12.03
N ARG A 109 8.61 4.41 11.01
CA ARG A 109 9.94 5.01 11.19
C ARG A 109 10.03 6.40 10.60
N ILE A 110 9.83 6.53 9.28
CA ILE A 110 10.18 7.77 8.56
C ILE A 110 9.17 8.89 8.80
N GLY A 111 7.86 8.58 8.78
CA GLY A 111 6.81 9.55 9.08
C GLY A 111 6.95 10.15 10.49
N PRO A 112 7.02 9.33 11.56
CA PRO A 112 7.25 9.82 12.91
C PRO A 112 8.59 10.54 13.10
N ALA A 113 9.67 10.10 12.42
CA ALA A 113 10.96 10.79 12.46
C ALA A 113 10.88 12.19 11.83
N SER A 114 10.19 12.34 10.69
CA SER A 114 10.01 13.65 10.04
C SER A 114 9.25 14.65 10.92
N THR A 115 8.28 14.16 11.70
CA THR A 115 7.47 14.98 12.60
C THR A 115 8.30 15.42 13.81
N ARG A 116 9.05 14.48 14.43
CA ARG A 116 9.94 14.76 15.56
C ARG A 116 11.04 15.76 15.22
N ALA A 117 11.71 15.61 14.08
CA ALA A 117 12.75 16.54 13.64
C ALA A 117 12.22 17.98 13.53
N ARG A 118 10.95 18.13 13.13
CA ARG A 118 10.31 19.45 13.04
C ARG A 118 9.98 20.06 14.40
N LEU A 119 9.54 19.24 15.36
CA LEU A 119 9.15 19.69 16.70
C LEU A 119 10.37 20.01 17.58
N GLN A 120 11.48 19.31 17.39
CA GLN A 120 12.70 19.48 18.19
C GLN A 120 13.59 20.64 17.69
N GLY A 121 13.21 21.32 16.61
CA GLY A 121 14.04 22.36 16.02
C GLY A 121 15.37 21.83 15.47
N ASP A 122 15.42 20.56 15.08
CA ASP A 122 16.58 19.95 14.42
C ASP A 122 16.96 20.72 13.15
N ASP A 123 18.19 20.52 12.66
CA ASP A 123 18.70 21.15 11.43
C ASP A 123 17.61 21.15 10.32
N PRO A 124 17.20 22.33 9.82
CA PRO A 124 16.17 22.47 8.78
C PRO A 124 16.45 21.60 7.54
N ARG A 125 17.73 21.36 7.22
CA ARG A 125 18.14 20.50 6.10
C ARG A 125 17.77 19.04 6.34
N ARG A 126 17.91 18.56 7.58
CA ARG A 126 17.57 17.19 8.00
C ARG A 126 16.06 16.99 8.05
N ALA A 127 15.31 17.98 8.53
CA ALA A 127 13.85 17.94 8.53
C ALA A 127 13.28 17.88 7.10
N GLU A 128 13.83 18.67 6.18
CA GLU A 128 13.42 18.66 4.77
C GLU A 128 13.80 17.35 4.05
N SER A 129 15.00 16.81 4.29
CA SER A 129 15.43 15.55 3.66
C SER A 129 14.56 14.36 4.09
N LEU A 130 14.22 14.24 5.38
CA LEU A 130 13.31 13.21 5.89
C LEU A 130 11.90 13.35 5.29
N ARG A 131 11.41 14.57 5.12
CA ARG A 131 10.10 14.83 4.52
C ARG A 131 10.06 14.46 3.04
N ARG A 132 11.14 14.75 2.30
CA ARG A 132 11.29 14.33 0.89
C ARG A 132 11.37 12.82 0.77
N LEU A 133 12.13 12.17 1.65
CA LEU A 133 12.24 10.71 1.70
C LEU A 133 10.88 10.06 1.99
N ALA A 134 10.15 10.55 3.00
CA ALA A 134 8.79 10.09 3.29
C ALA A 134 7.87 10.20 2.07
N SER A 135 7.89 11.38 1.42
CA SER A 135 7.07 11.64 0.23
C SER A 135 7.40 10.71 -0.94
N TRP A 136 8.70 10.45 -1.18
CA TRP A 136 9.13 9.57 -2.26
C TRP A 136 8.80 8.11 -1.99
N ILE A 137 9.06 7.62 -0.78
CA ILE A 137 8.68 6.25 -0.40
C ILE A 137 7.18 6.06 -0.54
N GLY A 138 6.36 7.02 -0.09
CA GLY A 138 4.91 6.96 -0.26
C GLY A 138 4.49 6.87 -1.73
N ARG A 139 5.12 7.64 -2.64
CA ARG A 139 4.83 7.59 -4.08
C ARG A 139 5.25 6.28 -4.71
N VAL A 140 6.47 5.81 -4.43
CA VAL A 140 6.96 4.52 -4.92
C VAL A 140 6.03 3.41 -4.46
N ASN A 141 5.63 3.42 -3.18
CA ASN A 141 4.69 2.45 -2.62
C ASN A 141 3.33 2.47 -3.33
N ALA A 142 2.78 3.65 -3.62
CA ALA A 142 1.52 3.80 -4.35
C ALA A 142 1.62 3.29 -5.81
N LEU A 143 2.74 3.50 -6.48
CA LEU A 143 2.99 2.98 -7.83
C LEU A 143 3.14 1.45 -7.84
N LEU A 144 3.91 0.90 -6.89
CA LEU A 144 4.03 -0.55 -6.75
C LEU A 144 2.68 -1.21 -6.44
N ALA A 145 1.82 -0.54 -5.65
CA ALA A 145 0.47 -1.01 -5.40
C ALA A 145 -0.39 -1.10 -6.68
N LEU A 146 -0.21 -0.20 -7.65
CA LEU A 146 -0.85 -0.34 -8.97
C LEU A 146 -0.35 -1.56 -9.73
N VAL A 147 0.95 -1.85 -9.66
CA VAL A 147 1.53 -3.06 -10.28
C VAL A 147 0.96 -4.32 -9.61
N VAL A 148 0.77 -4.32 -8.28
CA VAL A 148 0.09 -5.42 -7.56
C VAL A 148 -1.34 -5.62 -8.06
N ILE A 149 -2.10 -4.52 -8.28
CA ILE A 149 -3.45 -4.59 -8.84
C ILE A 149 -3.41 -5.16 -10.26
N TRP A 150 -2.48 -4.70 -11.10
CA TRP A 150 -2.34 -5.22 -12.45
C TRP A 150 -2.02 -6.73 -12.47
N LEU A 151 -1.11 -7.20 -11.61
CA LEU A 151 -0.85 -8.63 -11.44
C LEU A 151 -2.08 -9.40 -10.95
N ALA A 152 -2.91 -8.79 -10.10
CA ALA A 152 -4.18 -9.37 -9.69
C ALA A 152 -5.16 -9.53 -10.86
N VAL A 153 -5.23 -8.55 -11.78
CA VAL A 153 -6.02 -8.64 -13.01
C VAL A 153 -5.48 -9.75 -13.91
N ALA A 154 -4.16 -9.80 -14.12
CA ALA A 154 -3.50 -10.83 -14.91
C ALA A 154 -3.75 -12.25 -14.35
N LEU A 155 -3.82 -12.40 -13.03
CA LEU A 155 -4.17 -13.65 -12.35
C LEU A 155 -5.59 -14.14 -12.67
N VAL A 156 -6.53 -13.23 -12.88
CA VAL A 156 -7.95 -13.56 -13.13
C VAL A 156 -8.25 -13.69 -14.62
N ARG A 157 -7.59 -12.88 -15.46
CA ARG A 157 -7.89 -12.77 -16.89
C ARG A 157 -6.85 -13.41 -17.81
N GLY A 158 -5.72 -13.86 -17.27
CA GLY A 158 -4.52 -14.21 -18.05
C GLY A 158 -3.74 -12.96 -18.48
N LEU A 159 -2.48 -13.10 -18.93
CA LEU A 159 -1.81 -11.97 -19.59
C LEU A 159 -2.24 -11.92 -21.07
N PRO A 160 -2.36 -10.72 -21.68
CA PRO A 160 -2.82 -10.55 -23.05
C PRO A 160 -1.90 -11.18 -24.12
N TRP A 161 -0.66 -11.53 -23.76
CA TRP A 161 0.35 -12.05 -24.67
C TRP A 161 0.56 -13.56 -24.49
N PRO A 162 0.65 -14.32 -25.60
CA PRO A 162 0.98 -15.73 -25.59
C PRO A 162 2.49 -15.92 -25.43
N TRP A 163 2.89 -16.63 -24.39
CA TRP A 163 4.16 -17.37 -24.34
C TRP A 163 3.88 -18.69 -23.63
#